data_AF-A7RGA5-F1
#
_entry.id   AF-A7RGA5-F1
#
_cell.length_a   1.000
_cell.length_b   1.000
_cell.length_c   1.000
_cell.angle_alpha   90.00
_cell.angle_beta   90.00
_cell.angle_gamma   90.00
#
_symmetry.space_group_name_H-M   'P 1'
#
loop_
_entity.id
_entity.type
_entity.pdbx_description
1 polymer ?
#
loop_
_entity_poly.entity_id
_entity_poly.type
_entity_poly.pdbx_seq_one_letter_code
_entity_poly.pdbx_strand_id
1 'polypeptide(L)' 'GSRLNFYLSGSRLNFYLSGSRLNLYLSGSRLNLYLSGSRLNFYMSGPRLNFYLSGSRLNFYLSGSRLSFY' A
#
# COMPACT_ATOMS: atom_id res chain seq x y z
N GLY A 1 20.49 1.50 0.90
CA GLY A 1 19.17 2.13 0.68
C GLY A 1 18.49 1.46 -0.48
N SER A 2 17.58 0.52 -0.22
CA SER A 2 16.84 -0.20 -1.26
C SER A 2 15.62 0.61 -1.70
N ARG A 3 15.43 0.71 -3.02
CA ARG A 3 14.22 1.20 -3.66
C ARG A 3 13.46 -0.01 -4.21
N LEU A 4 12.19 -0.14 -3.85
CA LEU A 4 11.32 -1.20 -4.35
C LEU A 4 10.13 -0.59 -5.07
N ASN A 5 9.73 -1.21 -6.18
CA ASN A 5 8.52 -0.85 -6.92
C ASN A 5 7.70 -2.13 -7.15
N PHE A 6 6.41 -2.11 -6.85
CA PHE A 6 5.52 -3.24 -7.08
C PHE A 6 4.25 -2.84 -7.83
N TYR A 7 3.83 -3.71 -8.74
CA TYR A 7 2.56 -3.62 -9.49
C TYR A 7 1.84 -4.95 -9.38
N LEU A 8 0.71 -5.01 -8.69
CA LEU A 8 -0.02 -6.26 -8.46
C LEU A 8 -1.52 -6.06 -8.66
N SER A 9 -2.15 -7.12 -9.18
CA SER A 9 -3.59 -7.23 -9.32
C SER A 9 -4.05 -8.58 -8.77
N GLY A 10 -5.15 -8.60 -8.01
CA GLY A 10 -5.68 -9.85 -7.48
C GLY A 10 -6.93 -9.69 -6.62
N SER A 11 -7.65 -10.79 -6.38
CA SER A 11 -8.90 -10.74 -5.58
C SER A 11 -8.64 -10.53 -4.09
N ARG A 12 -7.52 -11.06 -3.56
CA ARG A 12 -7.10 -10.92 -2.17
C ARG A 12 -5.59 -10.77 -2.10
N LEU A 13 -5.13 -9.61 -1.65
CA LEU A 13 -3.70 -9.37 -1.48
C LEU A 13 -3.40 -8.95 -0.03
N ASN A 14 -2.38 -9.56 0.56
CA ASN A 14 -1.86 -9.21 1.88
C ASN A 14 -0.36 -8.99 1.77
N PHE A 15 0.14 -7.84 2.21
CA PHE A 15 1.57 -7.54 2.13
C PHE A 15 2.12 -6.92 3.41
N TYR A 16 3.37 -7.27 3.71
CA TYR A 16 4.22 -6.60 4.67
C TYR A 16 5.49 -6.15 3.95
N LEU A 17 5.77 -4.85 3.92
CA LEU A 17 6.94 -4.30 3.25
C LEU A 17 7.67 -3.31 4.14
N SER A 18 9.00 -3.41 4.15
CA SER A 18 9.88 -2.46 4.82
C SER A 18 10.97 -1.99 3.86
N GLY A 19 11.23 -0.69 3.80
CA GLY A 19 12.29 -0.17 2.95
C GLY A 19 12.47 1.34 2.95
N SER A 20 13.59 1.81 2.40
CA SER A 20 13.90 3.25 2.40
C SER A 20 13.04 4.05 1.40
N ARG A 21 12.68 3.44 0.27
CA ARG A 21 11.79 4.03 -0.74
C ARG A 21 10.88 2.94 -1.34
N LEU A 22 9.59 2.98 -1.05
CA LEU A 22 8.60 2.06 -1.60
C LEU A 22 7.66 2.82 -2.54
N ASN A 23 7.46 2.30 -3.76
CA ASN A 23 6.39 2.73 -4.66
C ASN A 23 5.48 1.54 -4.98
N LEU A 24 4.18 1.63 -4.71
CA LEU A 24 3.24 0.52 -4.89
C LEU A 24 2.05 0.94 -5.75
N TYR A 25 1.63 0.05 -6.63
CA TYR A 25 0.36 0.17 -7.34
C TYR A 25 -0.38 -1.16 -7.21
N LEU A 26 -1.52 -1.13 -6.53
CA LEU A 26 -2.30 -2.33 -6.20
C LEU A 26 -3.74 -2.17 -6.63
N SER A 27 -4.28 -3.19 -7.29
CA SER A 27 -5.69 -3.28 -7.63
C SER A 27 -6.25 -4.61 -7.14
N GLY A 28 -7.38 -4.59 -6.44
CA GLY A 28 -7.95 -5.84 -5.96
C GLY A 28 -9.21 -5.74 -5.12
N SER A 29 -9.90 -6.86 -4.91
CA SER A 29 -11.17 -6.87 -4.18
C SER A 29 -10.98 -6.67 -2.67
N ARG A 30 -9.89 -7.22 -2.11
CA ARG A 30 -9.53 -7.11 -0.69
C ARG A 30 -8.03 -6.91 -0.56
N LEU A 31 -7.60 -5.72 -0.14
CA LEU A 31 -6.20 -5.39 0.08
C LEU A 31 -5.96 -5.16 1.58
N ASN A 32 -4.99 -5.87 2.17
CA ASN A 32 -4.47 -5.56 3.50
C ASN A 32 -2.97 -5.28 3.42
N LEU A 33 -2.53 -4.11 3.87
CA LEU A 33 -1.13 -3.69 3.82
C LEU A 33 -0.57 -3.32 5.19
N TYR A 34 0.69 -3.66 5.40
CA TYR A 34 1.54 -3.04 6.41
C TYR A 34 2.81 -2.54 5.73
N LEU A 35 3.05 -1.23 5.75
CA LEU A 35 4.21 -0.60 5.14
C LEU A 35 5.00 0.18 6.18
N SER A 36 6.31 -0.01 6.21
CA SER A 36 7.24 0.78 7.02
C SER A 36 8.38 1.34 6.16
N GLY A 37 8.69 2.62 6.27
CA GLY A 37 9.77 3.19 5.47
C GLY A 37 9.95 4.70 5.52
N SER A 38 11.05 5.18 4.94
CA SER A 38 11.37 6.62 4.94
C SER A 38 10.56 7.39 3.89
N ARG A 39 10.30 6.78 2.73
CA ARG A 39 9.49 7.38 1.65
C ARG A 39 8.55 6.33 1.08
N LEU A 40 7.26 6.50 1.30
CA LEU A 40 6.21 5.62 0.79
C LEU A 40 5.35 6.40 -0.20
N ASN A 41 5.25 5.92 -1.44
CA ASN A 41 4.24 6.37 -2.39
C ASN A 41 3.39 5.16 -2.80
N PHE A 42 2.07 5.25 -2.72
CA PHE A 42 1.24 4.13 -3.16
C PHE A 42 -0.11 4.54 -3.71
N TYR A 43 -0.58 3.74 -4.66
CA TYR A 43 -1.91 3.78 -5.22
C TYR A 43 -2.61 2.46 -4.92
N MET A 44 -3.83 2.52 -4.38
CA MET A 44 -4.66 1.34 -4.19
C MET A 44 -6.08 1.56 -4.71
N SER A 45 -6.58 0.56 -5.43
CA SER A 45 -7.98 0.51 -5.87
C SER A 45 -8.63 -0.81 -5.45
N GLY A 46 -9.81 -0.74 -4.84
CA GLY A 46 -10.53 -1.93 -4.42
C GLY A 46 -11.72 -1.68 -3.50
N PRO A 47 -12.74 -2.56 -3.51
CA PRO A 47 -13.92 -2.43 -2.66
C PRO A 47 -13.61 -2.53 -1.15
N ARG A 48 -12.54 -3.20 -0.73
CA ARG A 48 -12.12 -3.27 0.69
C ARG A 48 -10.62 -3.09 0.84
N LEU A 49 -10.20 -1.99 1.44
CA LEU A 49 -8.79 -1.65 1.70
C LEU A 49 -8.57 -1.47 3.21
N ASN A 50 -7.62 -2.21 3.77
CA ASN A 50 -7.08 -1.95 5.10
C ASN A 50 -5.58 -1.73 5.01
N PHE A 51 -5.05 -0.73 5.68
CA PHE A 51 -3.63 -0.43 5.60
C PHE A 51 -3.11 0.20 6.88
N TYR A 52 -1.88 -0.16 7.22
CA TYR A 52 -1.07 0.45 8.26
C TYR A 52 0.20 1.01 7.65
N LEU A 53 0.55 2.25 7.99
CA LEU A 53 1.69 2.95 7.41
C LEU A 53 2.51 3.63 8.50
N SER A 54 3.80 3.33 8.53
CA SER A 54 4.75 4.02 9.38
C SER A 54 5.89 4.60 8.54
N GLY A 55 6.10 5.91 8.61
CA GLY A 55 7.16 6.53 7.83
C GLY A 55 7.21 8.05 7.89
N SER A 56 8.29 8.61 7.37
CA SER A 56 8.56 10.05 7.44
C SER A 56 8.06 10.84 6.23
N ARG A 57 7.87 10.22 5.06
CA ARG A 57 7.26 10.86 3.88
C ARG A 57 6.27 9.92 3.22
N LEU A 58 4.98 10.22 3.34
CA LEU A 58 3.88 9.38 2.85
C LEU A 58 3.08 10.14 1.79
N ASN A 59 2.91 9.56 0.61
CA ASN A 59 1.95 10.02 -0.39
C ASN A 59 1.07 8.87 -0.83
N PHE A 60 -0.24 9.11 -0.89
CA PHE A 60 -1.17 8.04 -1.21
C PHE A 60 -2.41 8.47 -1.96
N TYR A 61 -2.88 7.57 -2.82
CA TYR A 61 -4.16 7.67 -3.47
C TYR A 61 -4.93 6.36 -3.27
N LEU A 62 -6.15 6.48 -2.78
CA LEU A 62 -6.98 5.35 -2.39
C LEU A 62 -8.37 5.51 -3.02
N SER A 63 -8.81 4.47 -3.73
CA SER A 63 -10.17 4.41 -4.28
C SER A 63 -10.83 3.12 -3.83
N GLY A 64 -11.91 3.22 -3.06
CA GLY A 64 -12.58 2.06 -2.52
C GLY A 64 -13.83 2.36 -1.73
N SER A 65 -14.69 1.35 -1.63
CA SER A 65 -15.98 1.46 -0.92
C SER A 65 -15.81 1.39 0.60
N ARG A 66 -14.79 0.67 1.08
CA ARG A 66 -14.47 0.50 2.50
C ARG A 66 -12.98 0.69 2.70
N LEU A 67 -12.62 1.76 3.42
CA LEU A 67 -11.24 2.15 3.69
C LEU A 67 -11.02 2.16 5.21
N SER A 68 -10.00 1.45 5.69
CA SER A 68 -9.53 1.55 7.08
C SER A 68 -8.06 1.89 7.10
N PHE A 69 -7.70 2.96 7.80
CA PHE A 69 -6.33 3.38 8.05
C PHE A 69 -6.00 3.25 9.53
N TYR A 70 -4.84 2.68 9.83
CA TYR A 70 -4.31 2.48 11.17
C TYR A 70 -2.89 3.03 11.28
#